data_AF-B0MA16-F1
#
_entry.id   AF-B0MA16-F1
#
_cell.length_a   1.000
_cell.length_b   1.000
_cell.length_c   1.000
_cell.angle_alpha   90.00
_cell.angle_beta   90.00
_cell.angle_gamma   90.00
#
_symmetry.space_group_name_H-M   'P 1'
#
loop_
_entity.id
_entity.type
_entity.pdbx_description
1 polymer ?
#
loop_
_entity_poly.entity_id
_entity_poly.type
_entity_poly.pdbx_seq_one_letter_code
_entity_poly.pdbx_strand_id
1 'polypeptide(L)'
;MSVYYLLSYFFIYGFLGWCSEVAFAAFKQRKFVNRGFLNGPICPVYGFGVGFVVSLLMPYKSNVFFMYIASVIAVSSIEWITGFALEKIFHSRWWDYSDQPFNLNGYICLPFSLIWSAACMLIVYVLHPMITKFVGLIPGLFGSFLLLMLLAGMAADLWVTAAGIFKMNQRLRKMSEIAEELHNMSEQLGENIYLGVMSAVEKQEETKKKLDEAGQELAEKRNAVSEGLKERKDTISGELEQRIEDLKSRYQEIAEKKSQTSRRLLNAFPSFNSERYKEALDELKKRMKIK
;
A
#
# COMPACT_ATOMS: atom_id res chain seq x y z
N MET A 1 -31.16 21.23 -0.37
CA MET A 1 -30.09 21.49 -1.36
C MET A 1 -30.40 20.69 -2.61
N SER A 2 -30.43 21.30 -3.81
CA SER A 2 -30.59 20.52 -5.04
C SER A 2 -29.32 19.71 -5.33
N VAL A 3 -29.46 18.60 -6.07
CA VAL A 3 -28.35 17.71 -6.44
C VAL A 3 -27.22 18.49 -7.15
N TYR A 4 -27.58 19.49 -7.96
CA TYR A 4 -26.65 20.38 -8.65
C TYR A 4 -25.68 21.07 -7.69
N TYR A 5 -26.19 21.68 -6.61
CA TYR A 5 -25.33 22.38 -5.63
C TYR A 5 -24.45 21.41 -4.88
N LEU A 6 -24.98 20.24 -4.50
CA LEU A 6 -24.21 19.21 -3.78
C LEU A 6 -23.02 18.72 -4.62
N LEU A 7 -23.25 18.41 -5.89
CA LEU A 7 -22.19 17.99 -6.81
C LEU A 7 -21.18 19.11 -7.09
N SER A 8 -21.66 20.35 -7.26
CA SER A 8 -20.78 21.51 -7.45
C SER A 8 -19.85 21.71 -6.26
N TYR A 9 -20.40 21.65 -5.04
CA TYR A 9 -19.61 21.74 -3.81
C TYR A 9 -18.63 20.60 -3.67
N PHE A 10 -19.05 19.37 -4.00
CA PHE A 10 -18.16 18.21 -4.01
C PHE A 10 -16.93 18.42 -4.89
N PHE A 11 -17.09 18.87 -6.13
CA PHE A 11 -15.96 19.09 -7.03
C PHE A 11 -15.09 20.28 -6.60
N ILE A 12 -15.69 21.38 -6.17
CA ILE A 12 -14.94 22.56 -5.72
C ILE A 12 -14.12 22.25 -4.46
N TYR A 13 -14.74 21.63 -3.45
CA TYR A 13 -14.03 21.24 -2.23
C TYR A 13 -13.00 20.13 -2.49
N GLY A 14 -13.31 19.17 -3.36
CA GLY A 14 -12.35 18.14 -3.77
C GLY A 14 -11.11 18.73 -4.47
N PHE A 15 -11.30 19.75 -5.30
CA PHE A 15 -10.20 20.47 -5.96
C PHE A 15 -9.41 21.34 -4.97
N LEU A 16 -10.08 22.11 -4.11
CA LEU A 16 -9.42 22.93 -3.10
C LEU A 16 -8.63 22.08 -2.10
N GLY A 17 -9.17 20.94 -1.69
CA GLY A 17 -8.48 19.95 -0.87
C GLY A 17 -7.23 19.42 -1.56
N TRP A 18 -7.34 19.06 -2.84
CA TRP A 18 -6.18 18.66 -3.64
C TRP A 18 -5.10 19.75 -3.71
N CYS A 19 -5.47 21.01 -3.97
CA CYS A 19 -4.54 22.14 -3.96
C CYS A 19 -3.85 22.29 -2.60
N SER A 20 -4.58 22.09 -1.51
CA SER A 20 -4.07 22.23 -0.14
C SER A 20 -3.05 21.13 0.18
N GLU A 21 -3.33 19.88 -0.22
CA GLU A 21 -2.43 18.73 -0.09
C GLU A 21 -1.16 18.88 -0.93
N VAL A 22 -1.30 19.34 -2.17
CA VAL A 22 -0.17 19.58 -3.07
C VAL A 22 0.70 20.72 -2.53
N ALA A 23 0.09 21.80 -2.03
CA ALA A 23 0.82 22.90 -1.39
C ALA A 23 1.56 22.42 -0.13
N PHE A 24 0.91 21.63 0.72
CA PHE A 24 1.53 21.05 1.91
C PHE A 24 2.71 20.13 1.57
N ALA A 25 2.56 19.28 0.54
CA ALA A 25 3.63 18.42 0.07
C ALA A 25 4.77 19.21 -0.59
N ALA A 26 4.46 20.24 -1.39
CA ALA A 26 5.46 21.12 -1.98
C ALA A 26 6.28 21.82 -0.90
N PHE A 27 5.65 22.28 0.19
CA PHE A 27 6.34 22.91 1.31
C PHE A 27 7.20 21.90 2.10
N LYS A 28 6.64 20.75 2.48
CA LYS A 28 7.30 19.76 3.33
C LYS A 28 8.36 18.93 2.61
N GLN A 29 8.11 18.53 1.36
CA GLN A 29 8.99 17.66 0.57
C GLN A 29 9.79 18.39 -0.51
N ARG A 30 9.55 19.70 -0.71
CA ARG A 30 10.19 20.51 -1.77
C ARG A 30 10.02 19.93 -3.18
N LYS A 31 8.95 19.17 -3.38
CA LYS A 31 8.63 18.51 -4.65
C LYS A 31 7.14 18.66 -4.93
N PHE A 32 6.83 18.99 -6.18
CA PHE A 32 5.46 18.90 -6.66
C PHE A 32 5.12 17.42 -6.87
N VAL A 33 4.19 16.92 -6.07
CA VAL A 33 3.70 15.54 -6.17
C VAL A 33 2.19 15.56 -6.08
N ASN A 34 1.53 14.84 -6.99
CA ASN A 34 0.08 14.67 -6.91
C ASN A 34 -0.27 13.78 -5.69
N ARG A 35 -0.69 14.44 -4.60
CA ARG A 35 -1.13 13.88 -3.32
C ARG A 35 -2.56 13.36 -3.30
N GLY A 36 -3.30 13.49 -4.39
CA GLY A 36 -4.63 12.91 -4.51
C GLY A 36 -4.59 11.38 -4.52
N PHE A 37 -5.64 10.76 -3.98
CA PHE A 37 -5.89 9.33 -4.21
C PHE A 37 -6.00 9.04 -5.71
N LEU A 38 -6.78 9.85 -6.42
CA LEU A 38 -6.97 9.84 -7.87
C LEU A 38 -5.77 10.42 -8.64
N ASN A 39 -5.66 10.17 -9.95
CA ASN A 39 -4.60 10.76 -10.78
C ASN A 39 -4.89 12.20 -11.22
N GLY A 40 -6.16 12.59 -11.23
CA GLY A 40 -6.63 13.94 -11.50
C GLY A 40 -6.54 14.84 -10.27
N PRO A 41 -6.78 16.15 -10.45
CA PRO A 41 -6.64 17.16 -9.41
C PRO A 41 -7.85 17.21 -8.46
N ILE A 42 -8.34 16.05 -8.01
CA ILE A 42 -9.51 15.95 -7.14
C ILE A 42 -9.15 15.00 -6.00
N CYS A 43 -9.44 15.43 -4.77
CA CYS A 43 -9.41 14.57 -3.60
C CYS A 43 -10.85 14.32 -3.10
N PRO A 44 -11.45 13.15 -3.41
CA PRO A 44 -12.85 12.87 -3.07
C PRO A 44 -13.18 12.98 -1.59
N VAL A 45 -12.21 12.66 -0.72
CA VAL A 45 -12.35 12.75 0.75
C VAL A 45 -12.64 14.18 1.19
N TYR A 46 -12.00 15.18 0.57
CA TYR A 46 -12.30 16.58 0.85
C TYR A 46 -13.64 17.00 0.25
N GLY A 47 -13.98 16.53 -0.95
CA GLY A 47 -15.28 16.78 -1.57
C GLY A 47 -16.45 16.34 -0.69
N PHE A 48 -16.44 15.08 -0.27
CA PHE A 48 -17.46 14.52 0.62
C PHE A 48 -17.33 15.03 2.06
N GLY A 49 -16.12 15.02 2.62
CA GLY A 49 -15.87 15.37 4.01
C GLY A 49 -16.22 16.82 4.32
N VAL A 50 -15.69 17.77 3.55
CA VAL A 50 -16.01 19.20 3.73
C VAL A 50 -17.49 19.46 3.43
N GLY A 51 -18.04 18.86 2.36
CA GLY A 51 -19.46 18.98 2.05
C GLY A 51 -20.37 18.49 3.20
N PHE A 52 -20.01 17.36 3.81
CA PHE A 52 -20.71 16.80 4.98
C PHE A 52 -20.58 17.72 6.20
N VAL A 53 -19.35 18.12 6.54
CA VAL A 53 -19.08 19.01 7.67
C VAL A 53 -19.83 20.33 7.53
N VAL A 54 -19.80 20.97 6.35
CA VAL A 54 -20.55 22.20 6.10
C VAL A 54 -22.05 21.96 6.27
N SER A 55 -22.60 20.88 5.72
CA SER A 55 -24.03 20.57 5.82
C SER A 55 -24.47 20.30 7.26
N LEU A 56 -23.62 19.63 8.04
CA LEU A 56 -23.88 19.30 9.44
C LEU A 56 -23.75 20.51 10.38
N LEU A 57 -22.77 21.37 10.14
CA LEU A 57 -22.40 22.46 11.06
C LEU A 57 -23.13 23.77 10.79
N MET A 58 -23.61 24.01 9.55
CA MET A 58 -24.32 25.24 9.18
C MET A 58 -25.49 25.61 10.14
N PRO A 59 -26.32 24.66 10.62
CA PRO A 59 -27.37 24.96 11.60
C PRO A 59 -26.85 25.50 12.94
N TYR A 60 -25.60 25.21 13.31
CA TYR A 60 -24.99 25.55 14.61
C TYR A 60 -24.02 26.74 14.54
N LYS A 61 -24.03 27.48 13.42
CA LYS A 61 -23.13 28.60 13.16
C LYS A 61 -23.13 29.70 14.23
N SER A 62 -24.18 29.79 15.05
CA SER A 62 -24.32 30.76 16.14
C SER A 62 -23.41 30.48 17.34
N ASN A 63 -23.05 29.22 17.61
CA ASN A 63 -22.19 28.84 18.73
C ASN A 63 -20.85 28.32 18.21
N VAL A 64 -19.87 29.22 18.10
CA VAL A 64 -18.52 28.94 17.56
C VAL A 64 -17.82 27.80 18.30
N PHE A 65 -17.92 27.79 19.63
CA PHE A 65 -17.27 26.76 20.46
C PHE A 65 -17.88 25.38 20.19
N PHE A 66 -19.21 25.27 20.25
CA PHE A 66 -19.90 24.01 19.95
C PHE A 66 -19.61 23.54 18.53
N MET A 67 -19.64 24.46 17.55
CA MET A 67 -19.35 24.14 16.16
C MET A 67 -17.92 23.63 15.96
N TYR A 68 -16.94 24.21 16.65
CA TYR A 68 -15.56 23.74 16.59
C TYR A 68 -15.45 22.32 17.14
N ILE A 69 -16.00 22.03 18.32
CA ILE A 69 -15.97 20.69 18.90
C ILE A 69 -16.69 19.67 18.02
N ALA A 70 -17.88 20.02 17.50
CA ALA A 70 -18.61 19.19 16.56
C ALA A 70 -17.81 18.93 15.27
N SER A 71 -17.06 19.92 14.78
CA SER A 71 -16.17 19.75 13.63
C SER A 71 -15.01 18.79 13.93
N VAL A 72 -14.42 18.83 15.13
CA VAL A 72 -13.33 17.92 15.54
C VAL A 72 -13.82 16.49 15.50
N ILE A 73 -15.01 16.24 16.04
CA ILE A 73 -15.62 14.91 16.03
C ILE A 73 -15.91 14.49 14.58
N ALA A 74 -16.59 15.33 13.79
CA ALA A 74 -16.99 15.00 12.43
C ALA A 74 -15.80 14.73 11.49
N VAL A 75 -14.78 15.60 11.50
CA VAL A 75 -13.57 15.43 10.69
C VAL A 75 -12.83 14.17 11.10
N SER A 76 -12.65 13.94 12.40
CA SER A 76 -11.97 12.73 12.91
C SER A 76 -12.72 11.46 12.53
N SER A 77 -14.06 11.47 12.60
CA SER A 77 -14.88 10.33 12.17
C SER A 77 -14.72 10.06 10.67
N ILE A 78 -14.77 11.08 9.82
CA ILE A 78 -14.61 10.93 8.37
C ILE A 78 -13.22 10.39 8.04
N GLU A 79 -12.17 10.96 8.63
CA GLU A 79 -10.79 10.55 8.39
C GLU A 79 -10.57 9.10 8.84
N TRP A 80 -11.04 8.73 10.03
CA TRP A 80 -10.93 7.38 10.54
C TRP A 80 -11.68 6.37 9.67
N ILE A 81 -12.95 6.64 9.31
CA ILE A 81 -13.76 5.75 8.46
C ILE A 81 -13.12 5.60 7.09
N THR A 82 -12.63 6.70 6.51
CA THR A 82 -12.00 6.69 5.19
C THR A 82 -10.68 5.90 5.23
N GLY A 83 -9.82 6.15 6.22
CA GLY A 83 -8.57 5.41 6.39
C GLY A 83 -8.82 3.91 6.56
N PHE A 84 -9.77 3.55 7.42
CA PHE A 84 -10.15 2.16 7.66
C PHE A 84 -10.73 1.49 6.41
N ALA A 85 -11.63 2.17 5.68
CA ALA A 85 -12.21 1.64 4.46
C ALA A 85 -11.15 1.42 3.37
N LEU A 86 -10.24 2.38 3.17
CA LEU A 86 -9.14 2.27 2.21
C LEU A 86 -8.22 1.09 2.57
N GLU A 87 -7.90 0.92 3.84
CA GLU A 87 -7.07 -0.20 4.32
C GLU A 87 -7.75 -1.55 4.07
N LYS A 88 -9.06 -1.68 4.35
CA LYS A 88 -9.77 -2.94 4.13
C LYS A 88 -9.98 -3.27 2.64
N ILE A 89 -10.21 -2.27 1.79
CA ILE A 89 -10.45 -2.48 0.36
C ILE A 89 -9.14 -2.78 -0.38
N PHE A 90 -8.05 -2.08 -0.03
CA PHE A 90 -6.79 -2.13 -0.77
C PHE A 90 -5.62 -2.75 0.00
N HIS A 91 -5.83 -3.26 1.21
CA HIS A 91 -4.81 -3.90 2.05
C HIS A 91 -3.54 -3.05 2.22
N SER A 92 -3.72 -1.73 2.22
CA SER A 92 -2.65 -0.75 2.29
C SER A 92 -3.10 0.48 3.08
N ARG A 93 -2.20 1.05 3.87
CA ARG A 93 -2.39 2.33 4.56
C ARG A 93 -1.83 3.46 3.71
N TRP A 94 -2.59 4.53 3.51
CA TRP A 94 -2.15 5.73 2.80
C TRP A 94 -1.39 6.70 3.71
N TRP A 95 -1.84 6.81 4.95
CA TRP A 95 -1.20 7.60 5.98
C TRP A 95 -1.11 6.78 7.26
N ASP A 96 -0.14 7.13 8.10
CA ASP A 96 0.09 6.50 9.38
C ASP A 96 0.52 7.57 10.40
N TYR A 97 -0.31 7.78 11.41
CA TYR A 97 -0.07 8.68 12.52
C TYR A 97 0.33 7.94 13.81
N SER A 98 0.77 6.69 13.72
CA SER A 98 1.19 5.90 14.90
C SER A 98 2.29 6.58 15.72
N ASP A 99 3.15 7.37 15.06
CA ASP A 99 4.22 8.15 15.72
C ASP A 99 3.76 9.51 16.28
N GLN A 100 2.47 9.83 16.18
CA GLN A 100 1.91 11.10 16.69
C GLN A 100 1.24 10.91 18.06
N PRO A 101 1.29 11.93 18.93
CA PRO A 101 0.64 11.85 20.23
C PRO A 101 -0.88 11.79 20.09
N PHE A 102 -1.54 11.04 20.98
CA PHE A 102 -2.99 10.85 20.99
C PHE A 102 -3.54 10.35 19.64
N ASN A 103 -2.82 9.41 19.01
CA ASN A 103 -3.31 8.75 17.81
C ASN A 103 -4.32 7.63 18.14
N LEU A 104 -5.22 7.34 17.20
CA LEU A 104 -6.15 6.23 17.28
C LEU A 104 -5.93 5.29 16.09
N ASN A 105 -5.41 4.08 16.37
CA ASN A 105 -5.06 3.05 15.39
C ASN A 105 -4.12 3.51 14.25
N GLY A 106 -3.46 4.66 14.42
CA GLY A 106 -2.68 5.33 13.38
C GLY A 106 -3.51 6.04 12.29
N TYR A 107 -4.84 6.02 12.32
CA TYR A 107 -5.67 6.68 11.28
C TYR A 107 -5.92 8.16 11.53
N ILE A 108 -6.03 8.55 12.79
CA ILE A 108 -6.24 9.95 13.21
C ILE A 108 -5.31 10.28 14.36
N CYS A 109 -5.01 11.56 14.56
CA CYS A 109 -4.38 12.04 15.79
C CYS A 109 -4.94 13.40 16.20
N LEU A 110 -4.95 13.66 17.51
CA LEU A 110 -5.57 14.88 18.06
C LEU A 110 -5.00 16.19 17.46
N PRO A 111 -3.67 16.36 17.28
CA PRO A 111 -3.15 17.61 16.71
C PRO A 111 -3.68 17.91 15.31
N PHE A 112 -3.72 16.91 14.41
CA PHE A 112 -4.25 17.12 13.06
C PHE A 112 -5.76 17.32 13.06
N SER A 113 -6.51 16.59 13.89
CA SER A 113 -7.94 16.81 14.06
C SER A 113 -8.26 18.27 14.42
N LEU A 114 -7.50 18.88 15.33
CA LEU A 114 -7.67 20.28 15.72
C LEU A 114 -7.35 21.25 14.58
N ILE A 115 -6.24 21.04 13.86
CA ILE A 115 -5.84 21.88 12.72
C ILE A 115 -6.89 21.83 11.61
N TRP A 116 -7.34 20.63 11.23
CA TRP A 116 -8.34 20.45 10.18
C TRP A 116 -9.71 21.01 10.57
N SER A 117 -10.07 20.93 11.84
CA SER A 117 -11.25 21.59 12.38
C SER A 117 -11.19 23.10 12.29
N ALA A 118 -10.06 23.71 12.62
CA ALA A 118 -9.88 25.16 12.44
C ALA A 118 -10.01 25.56 10.96
N ALA A 119 -9.46 24.75 10.04
CA ALA A 119 -9.66 24.95 8.60
C ALA A 119 -11.14 24.81 8.19
N CYS A 120 -11.88 23.87 8.76
CA CYS A 120 -13.32 23.72 8.53
C CYS A 120 -14.11 24.95 9.00
N MET A 121 -13.74 25.56 10.12
CA MET A 121 -14.35 26.82 10.58
C MET A 121 -14.14 27.93 9.54
N LEU A 122 -12.90 28.10 9.04
CA LEU A 122 -12.60 29.06 7.98
C LEU A 122 -13.41 28.77 6.71
N ILE A 123 -13.58 27.49 6.36
CA ILE A 123 -14.42 27.10 5.23
C ILE A 123 -15.87 27.53 5.46
N VAL A 124 -16.47 27.22 6.60
CA VAL A 124 -17.89 27.53 6.89
C VAL A 124 -18.15 29.05 6.92
N TYR A 125 -17.26 29.84 7.53
CA TYR A 125 -17.49 31.28 7.68
C TYR A 125 -17.07 32.11 6.46
N VAL A 126 -16.04 31.69 5.73
CA VAL A 126 -15.44 32.50 4.66
C VAL A 126 -15.64 31.87 3.29
N LEU A 127 -15.14 30.64 3.09
CA LEU A 127 -15.10 30.03 1.75
C LEU A 127 -16.48 29.58 1.26
N HIS A 128 -17.30 28.97 2.11
CA HIS A 128 -18.59 28.43 1.72
C HIS A 128 -19.57 29.51 1.22
N PRO A 129 -19.71 30.69 1.88
CA PRO A 129 -20.48 31.81 1.33
C PRO A 129 -19.96 32.29 -0.03
N MET A 130 -18.64 32.35 -0.24
CA MET A 130 -18.05 32.74 -1.52
C MET A 130 -18.35 31.71 -2.61
N ILE A 131 -18.18 30.42 -2.31
CA ILE A 131 -18.45 29.31 -3.24
C ILE A 131 -19.94 29.25 -3.59
N THR A 132 -20.83 29.41 -2.61
CA THR A 132 -22.28 29.40 -2.85
C THR A 132 -22.68 30.51 -3.82
N LYS A 133 -22.13 31.72 -3.65
CA LYS A 133 -22.35 32.83 -4.59
C LYS A 133 -21.80 32.49 -5.98
N PHE A 134 -20.57 31.98 -6.05
CA PHE A 134 -19.94 31.60 -7.31
C PHE A 134 -20.73 30.55 -8.08
N VAL A 135 -21.18 29.47 -7.42
CA VAL A 135 -21.99 28.41 -8.04
C VAL A 135 -23.34 28.96 -8.52
N GLY A 136 -23.92 29.92 -7.79
CA GLY A 136 -25.15 30.60 -8.19
C GLY A 136 -25.03 31.48 -9.44
N LEU A 137 -23.82 31.91 -9.82
CA LEU A 137 -23.57 32.68 -11.05
C LEU A 137 -23.48 31.79 -12.30
N ILE A 138 -23.30 30.48 -12.14
CA ILE A 138 -23.11 29.56 -13.26
C ILE A 138 -24.48 29.22 -13.87
N PRO A 139 -24.67 29.40 -15.19
CA PRO A 139 -25.91 29.01 -15.85
C PRO A 139 -26.20 27.51 -15.67
N GLY A 140 -27.40 27.16 -15.20
CA GLY A 140 -27.72 25.79 -14.75
C GLY A 140 -27.53 24.69 -15.80
N LEU A 141 -27.81 24.98 -17.08
CA LEU A 141 -27.59 24.04 -18.19
C LEU A 141 -26.09 23.77 -18.42
N PHE A 142 -25.29 24.83 -18.50
CA PHE A 142 -23.84 24.72 -18.68
C PHE A 142 -23.19 24.03 -17.48
N GLY A 143 -23.57 24.43 -16.26
CA GLY A 143 -23.08 23.80 -15.04
C GLY A 143 -23.42 22.32 -14.96
N SER A 144 -24.65 21.92 -15.32
CA SER A 144 -25.06 20.51 -15.30
C SER A 144 -24.28 19.66 -16.30
N PHE A 145 -24.06 20.18 -17.52
CA PHE A 145 -23.23 19.50 -18.52
C PHE A 145 -21.78 19.35 -18.04
N LEU A 146 -21.20 20.42 -17.47
CA LEU A 146 -19.85 20.39 -16.91
C LEU A 146 -19.73 19.36 -15.77
N LEU A 147 -20.71 19.31 -14.86
CA LEU A 147 -20.74 18.33 -13.77
C LEU A 147 -20.82 16.90 -14.29
N LEU A 148 -21.60 16.64 -15.33
CA LEU A 148 -21.68 15.32 -15.95
C LEU A 148 -20.31 14.90 -16.53
N MET A 149 -19.63 15.82 -17.22
CA MET A 149 -18.29 15.58 -17.76
C MET A 149 -17.26 15.31 -16.64
N LEU A 150 -17.31 16.09 -15.55
CA LEU A 150 -16.43 15.91 -14.39
C LEU A 150 -16.71 14.58 -13.66
N LEU A 151 -17.97 14.17 -13.54
CA LEU A 151 -18.35 12.87 -12.98
C LEU A 151 -17.82 11.71 -13.82
N ALA A 152 -18.01 11.77 -15.14
CA ALA A 152 -17.49 10.75 -16.05
C ALA A 152 -15.96 10.65 -15.98
N GLY A 153 -15.27 11.79 -15.96
CA GLY A 153 -13.82 11.85 -15.81
C GLY A 153 -13.34 11.29 -14.48
N MET A 154 -13.99 11.65 -13.37
CA MET A 154 -13.68 11.11 -12.04
C MET A 154 -13.91 9.60 -11.96
N ALA A 155 -14.99 9.09 -12.56
CA ALA A 155 -15.28 7.65 -12.58
C ALA A 155 -14.22 6.87 -13.37
N ALA A 156 -13.81 7.37 -14.54
CA ALA A 156 -12.74 6.78 -15.32
C ALA A 156 -11.40 6.78 -14.56
N ASP A 157 -11.07 7.88 -13.89
CA ASP A 157 -9.85 7.98 -13.10
C ASP A 157 -9.87 7.08 -11.85
N LEU A 158 -11.02 6.99 -11.17
CA LEU A 158 -11.21 6.07 -10.06
C LEU A 158 -10.98 4.63 -10.52
N TRP A 159 -11.52 4.25 -11.68
CA TRP A 159 -11.31 2.93 -12.25
C TRP A 159 -9.83 2.65 -12.54
N VAL A 160 -9.15 3.56 -13.25
CA VAL A 160 -7.72 3.42 -13.57
C VAL A 160 -6.86 3.36 -12.30
N THR A 161 -7.16 4.22 -11.32
CA THR A 161 -6.46 4.26 -10.03
C THR A 161 -6.64 2.96 -9.26
N ALA A 162 -7.89 2.50 -9.09
CA ALA A 162 -8.20 1.27 -8.38
C ALA A 162 -7.55 0.05 -9.06
N ALA A 163 -7.67 -0.08 -10.38
CA ALA A 163 -7.03 -1.14 -11.16
C ALA A 163 -5.50 -1.13 -11.01
N GLY A 164 -4.89 0.06 -10.98
CA GLY A 164 -3.45 0.22 -10.75
C GLY A 164 -3.02 -0.23 -9.35
N ILE A 165 -3.82 0.06 -8.32
CA ILE A 165 -3.56 -0.38 -6.94
C ILE A 165 -3.72 -1.90 -6.81
N PHE A 166 -4.78 -2.49 -7.36
CA PHE A 166 -4.95 -3.94 -7.34
C PHE A 166 -3.81 -4.67 -8.06
N LYS A 167 -3.36 -4.14 -9.20
CA LYS A 167 -2.18 -4.66 -9.92
C LYS A 167 -0.90 -4.54 -9.09
N MET A 168 -0.74 -3.46 -8.33
CA MET A 168 0.38 -3.31 -7.39
C MET A 168 0.31 -4.34 -6.27
N ASN A 169 -0.86 -4.57 -5.67
CA ASN A 169 -1.05 -5.58 -4.64
C ASN A 169 -0.77 -6.99 -5.16
N GLN A 170 -1.21 -7.32 -6.38
CA GLN A 170 -0.91 -8.60 -7.00
C GLN A 170 0.59 -8.79 -7.24
N ARG A 171 1.29 -7.71 -7.60
CA ARG A 171 2.76 -7.73 -7.74
C ARG A 171 3.44 -7.99 -6.41
N LEU A 172 3.05 -7.28 -5.35
CA LEU A 172 3.57 -7.48 -4.00
C LEU A 172 3.33 -8.91 -3.50
N ARG A 173 2.13 -9.44 -3.76
CA ARG A 173 1.79 -10.84 -3.46
C ARG A 173 2.73 -11.82 -4.14
N LYS A 174 2.94 -11.69 -5.45
CA LYS A 174 3.84 -12.59 -6.19
C LYS A 174 5.28 -12.50 -5.70
N MET A 175 5.75 -11.30 -5.35
CA MET A 175 7.08 -11.13 -4.76
C MET A 175 7.18 -11.85 -3.40
N SER A 176 6.16 -11.72 -2.57
CA SER A 176 6.10 -12.40 -1.26
C SER A 176 6.08 -13.93 -1.41
N GLU A 177 5.27 -14.47 -2.33
CA GLU A 177 5.18 -15.91 -2.60
C GLU A 177 6.53 -16.48 -3.07
N ILE A 178 7.23 -15.79 -3.98
CA ILE A 178 8.56 -16.22 -4.43
C ILE A 178 9.60 -16.12 -3.30
N ALA A 179 9.53 -15.09 -2.46
CA ALA A 179 10.44 -14.94 -1.33
C ALA A 179 10.26 -16.07 -0.31
N GLU A 180 9.01 -16.46 -0.02
CA GLU A 180 8.67 -17.58 0.84
C GLU A 180 9.13 -18.93 0.24
N GLU A 181 8.93 -19.15 -1.07
CA GLU A 181 9.43 -20.34 -1.77
C GLU A 181 10.96 -20.44 -1.71
N LEU A 182 11.66 -19.33 -1.92
CA LEU A 182 13.12 -19.26 -1.78
C LEU A 182 13.58 -19.55 -0.34
N HIS A 183 12.86 -19.05 0.67
CA HIS A 183 13.18 -19.30 2.07
C HIS A 183 13.01 -20.78 2.43
N ASN A 184 11.88 -21.38 2.04
CA ASN A 184 11.61 -22.80 2.28
C ASN A 184 12.60 -23.70 1.56
N MET A 185 13.00 -23.36 0.33
CA MET A 185 14.04 -24.10 -0.40
C MET A 185 15.41 -23.97 0.28
N SER A 186 15.73 -22.81 0.82
CA SER A 186 16.98 -22.60 1.58
C SER A 186 17.00 -23.45 2.86
N GLU A 187 15.87 -23.57 3.56
CA GLU A 187 15.75 -24.45 4.73
C GLU A 187 15.85 -25.92 4.34
N GLN A 188 15.15 -26.35 3.29
CA GLN A 188 15.25 -27.73 2.77
C GLN A 188 16.66 -28.09 2.34
N LEU A 189 17.39 -27.16 1.71
CA LEU A 189 18.81 -27.36 1.39
C LEU A 189 19.62 -27.54 2.67
N GLY A 190 19.41 -26.71 3.68
CA GLY A 190 20.08 -26.79 4.99
C GLY A 190 19.79 -28.11 5.72
N GLU A 191 18.53 -28.55 5.73
CA GLU A 191 18.09 -29.78 6.39
C GLU A 191 18.56 -31.03 5.63
N ASN A 192 18.50 -31.04 4.29
CA ASN A 192 19.02 -32.14 3.48
C ASN A 192 20.54 -32.26 3.57
N ILE A 193 21.27 -31.13 3.70
CA ILE A 193 22.70 -31.15 4.00
C ILE A 193 22.93 -31.75 5.38
N TYR A 194 22.17 -31.34 6.40
CA TYR A 194 22.28 -31.86 7.77
C TYR A 194 21.98 -33.36 7.88
N LEU A 195 20.83 -33.81 7.35
CA LEU A 195 20.42 -35.22 7.33
C LEU A 195 21.36 -36.08 6.46
N GLY A 196 21.83 -35.53 5.33
CA GLY A 196 22.81 -36.21 4.48
C GLY A 196 24.16 -36.41 5.17
N VAL A 197 24.63 -35.42 5.94
CA VAL A 197 25.85 -35.54 6.76
C VAL A 197 25.63 -36.51 7.91
N MET A 198 24.50 -36.42 8.61
CA MET A 198 24.25 -37.28 9.77
C MET A 198 24.01 -38.74 9.40
N SER A 199 23.23 -39.00 8.36
CA SER A 199 23.04 -40.36 7.84
C SER A 199 24.31 -40.95 7.22
N ALA A 200 25.18 -40.13 6.63
CA ALA A 200 26.49 -40.58 6.15
C ALA A 200 27.44 -40.91 7.31
N VAL A 201 27.45 -40.08 8.36
CA VAL A 201 28.24 -40.33 9.59
C VAL A 201 27.73 -41.57 10.32
N GLU A 202 26.42 -41.73 10.49
CA GLU A 202 25.80 -42.90 11.12
C GLU A 202 26.02 -44.16 10.29
N LYS A 203 25.80 -44.14 8.97
CA LYS A 203 26.13 -45.30 8.12
C LYS A 203 27.62 -45.59 8.14
N GLN A 204 28.49 -44.59 8.19
CA GLN A 204 29.92 -44.80 8.29
C GLN A 204 30.29 -45.48 9.61
N GLU A 205 29.68 -45.09 10.73
CA GLU A 205 29.87 -45.75 12.04
C GLU A 205 29.27 -47.15 12.10
N GLU A 206 28.06 -47.35 11.58
CA GLU A 206 27.34 -48.64 11.60
C GLU A 206 27.99 -49.66 10.66
N THR A 207 28.48 -49.18 9.51
CA THR A 207 29.21 -50.00 8.53
C THR A 207 30.62 -50.30 9.04
N LYS A 208 31.29 -49.36 9.73
CA LYS A 208 32.57 -49.60 10.42
C LYS A 208 32.43 -50.67 11.52
N LYS A 209 31.31 -50.71 12.24
CA LYS A 209 30.99 -51.77 13.22
C LYS A 209 30.69 -53.13 12.59
N LYS A 210 30.16 -53.19 11.37
CA LYS A 210 29.88 -54.44 10.64
C LYS A 210 31.05 -54.91 9.77
N LEU A 211 32.11 -54.09 9.62
CA LEU A 211 33.24 -54.34 8.72
C LEU A 211 34.43 -55.08 9.34
N ASP A 212 34.42 -55.35 10.64
CA ASP A 212 35.55 -56.06 11.25
C ASP A 212 35.65 -57.54 10.83
N GLU A 213 34.69 -58.08 10.03
CA GLU A 213 34.69 -59.53 9.69
C GLU A 213 34.40 -60.00 8.24
N ALA A 214 34.26 -59.18 7.16
CA ALA A 214 34.15 -59.77 5.79
C ALA A 214 34.47 -58.89 4.56
N GLY A 215 35.48 -59.32 3.78
CA GLY A 215 35.46 -59.48 2.30
C GLY A 215 35.66 -58.28 1.34
N GLN A 216 36.59 -58.42 0.37
CA GLN A 216 36.86 -57.47 -0.75
C GLN A 216 35.64 -57.22 -1.67
N GLU A 217 34.76 -58.20 -1.87
CA GLU A 217 33.56 -58.08 -2.72
C GLU A 217 32.49 -57.14 -2.12
N LEU A 218 32.45 -57.01 -0.79
CA LEU A 218 31.63 -56.01 -0.10
C LEU A 218 32.18 -54.59 -0.30
N ALA A 219 33.51 -54.44 -0.44
CA ALA A 219 34.13 -53.14 -0.64
C ALA A 219 33.81 -52.55 -2.03
N GLU A 220 33.76 -53.38 -3.08
CA GLU A 220 33.32 -52.93 -4.42
C GLU A 220 31.85 -52.53 -4.44
N LYS A 221 30.95 -53.35 -3.86
CA LYS A 221 29.53 -52.98 -3.73
C LYS A 221 29.33 -51.71 -2.90
N ARG A 222 30.14 -51.50 -1.84
CA ARG A 222 30.13 -50.28 -1.04
C ARG A 222 30.50 -49.05 -1.88
N ASN A 223 31.55 -49.15 -2.69
CA ASN A 223 32.01 -48.04 -3.51
C ASN A 223 30.98 -47.71 -4.61
N ALA A 224 30.40 -48.71 -5.28
CA ALA A 224 29.35 -48.51 -6.28
C ALA A 224 28.08 -47.87 -5.68
N VAL A 225 27.65 -48.31 -4.49
CA VAL A 225 26.50 -47.69 -3.79
C VAL A 225 26.82 -46.27 -3.33
N SER A 226 28.05 -46.02 -2.86
CA SER A 226 28.50 -44.68 -2.47
C SER A 226 28.59 -43.72 -3.65
N GLU A 227 29.09 -44.16 -4.79
CA GLU A 227 29.13 -43.35 -6.02
C GLU A 227 27.72 -43.05 -6.53
N GLY A 228 26.84 -44.04 -6.60
CA GLY A 228 25.45 -43.82 -7.02
C GLY A 228 24.67 -42.87 -6.09
N LEU A 229 24.94 -42.92 -4.78
CA LEU A 229 24.37 -41.95 -3.82
C LEU A 229 24.92 -40.54 -4.03
N LYS A 230 26.21 -40.42 -4.34
CA LYS A 230 26.88 -39.14 -4.58
C LYS A 230 26.37 -38.49 -5.86
N GLU A 231 26.29 -39.26 -6.94
CA GLU A 231 25.78 -38.82 -8.24
C GLU A 231 24.31 -38.38 -8.15
N ARG A 232 23.48 -39.12 -7.40
CA ARG A 232 22.08 -38.74 -7.14
C ARG A 232 21.97 -37.47 -6.29
N LYS A 233 22.85 -37.29 -5.30
CA LYS A 233 22.92 -36.07 -4.49
C LYS A 233 23.32 -34.86 -5.34
N ASP A 234 24.35 -35.00 -6.17
CA ASP A 234 24.85 -33.94 -7.03
C ASP A 234 23.80 -33.55 -8.09
N THR A 235 23.03 -34.52 -8.59
CA THR A 235 21.89 -34.25 -9.49
C THR A 235 20.79 -33.45 -8.78
N ILE A 236 20.38 -33.88 -7.58
CA ILE A 236 19.34 -33.19 -6.79
C ILE A 236 19.79 -31.79 -6.38
N SER A 237 21.06 -31.61 -5.97
CA SER A 237 21.56 -30.27 -5.62
C SER A 237 21.61 -29.36 -6.84
N GLY A 238 22.02 -29.89 -8.00
CA GLY A 238 22.03 -29.14 -9.27
C GLY A 238 20.64 -28.68 -9.71
N GLU A 239 19.64 -29.56 -9.65
CA GLU A 239 18.24 -29.22 -9.97
C GLU A 239 17.68 -28.15 -9.02
N LEU A 240 17.98 -28.26 -7.73
CA LEU A 240 17.54 -27.30 -6.71
C LEU A 240 18.21 -25.93 -6.88
N GLU A 241 19.52 -25.91 -7.16
CA GLU A 241 20.25 -24.68 -7.48
C GLU A 241 19.66 -23.99 -8.72
N GLN A 242 19.37 -24.75 -9.78
CA GLN A 242 18.76 -24.21 -11.00
C GLN A 242 17.37 -23.61 -10.71
N ARG A 243 16.59 -24.26 -9.84
CA ARG A 243 15.25 -23.77 -9.47
C ARG A 243 15.32 -22.48 -8.64
N ILE A 244 16.26 -22.40 -7.70
CA ILE A 244 16.53 -21.18 -6.92
C ILE A 244 16.91 -20.04 -7.87
N GLU A 245 17.73 -20.29 -8.88
CA GLU A 245 18.14 -19.27 -9.86
C GLU A 245 16.96 -18.80 -10.73
N ASP A 246 16.08 -19.70 -11.21
CA ASP A 246 14.85 -19.33 -11.93
C ASP A 246 13.93 -18.45 -11.07
N LEU A 247 13.73 -18.82 -9.80
CA LEU A 247 12.91 -18.04 -8.87
C LEU A 247 13.51 -16.66 -8.60
N LYS A 248 14.82 -16.56 -8.39
CA LYS A 248 15.52 -15.27 -8.25
C LYS A 248 15.35 -14.39 -9.48
N SER A 249 15.48 -14.97 -10.68
CA SER A 249 15.28 -14.26 -11.95
C SER A 249 13.86 -13.71 -12.07
N ARG A 250 12.84 -14.54 -11.82
CA ARG A 250 11.42 -14.12 -11.82
C ARG A 250 11.14 -13.04 -10.78
N TYR A 251 11.72 -13.17 -9.59
CA TYR A 251 11.61 -12.15 -8.54
C TYR A 251 12.15 -10.81 -9.03
N GLN A 252 13.33 -10.80 -9.65
CA GLN A 252 13.94 -9.59 -10.21
C GLN A 252 13.09 -8.99 -11.33
N GLU A 253 12.61 -9.80 -12.27
CA GLU A 253 11.75 -9.33 -13.37
C GLU A 253 10.48 -8.63 -12.84
N ILE A 254 9.82 -9.25 -11.87
CA ILE A 254 8.63 -8.69 -11.22
C ILE A 254 9.00 -7.42 -10.45
N ALA A 255 10.14 -7.39 -9.74
CA ALA A 255 10.61 -6.26 -8.96
C ALA A 255 11.09 -5.07 -9.82
N GLU A 256 11.49 -5.29 -11.07
CA GLU A 256 11.95 -4.24 -11.99
C GLU A 256 10.84 -3.62 -12.85
N LYS A 257 9.70 -4.32 -12.98
CA LYS A 257 8.57 -3.86 -13.79
C LYS A 257 8.13 -2.44 -13.40
N LYS A 258 8.28 -1.48 -14.32
CA LYS A 258 7.91 -0.07 -14.07
C LYS A 258 6.39 0.05 -13.99
N SER A 259 5.90 0.65 -12.91
CA SER A 259 4.49 1.00 -12.71
C SER A 259 4.39 2.47 -12.38
N GLN A 260 3.82 3.26 -13.28
CA GLN A 260 3.64 4.70 -13.06
C GLN A 260 2.73 4.98 -11.86
N THR A 261 1.64 4.20 -11.71
CA THR A 261 0.73 4.31 -10.56
C THR A 261 1.45 4.02 -9.24
N SER A 262 2.21 2.93 -9.16
CA SER A 262 2.96 2.57 -7.94
C SER A 262 3.99 3.65 -7.60
N ARG A 263 4.73 4.13 -8.61
CA ARG A 263 5.72 5.20 -8.41
C ARG A 263 5.05 6.49 -7.94
N ARG A 264 3.92 6.88 -8.52
CA ARG A 264 3.17 8.07 -8.10
C ARG A 264 2.72 7.94 -6.64
N LEU A 265 2.03 6.85 -6.31
CA LEU A 265 1.46 6.63 -4.98
C LEU A 265 2.54 6.63 -3.90
N LEU A 266 3.65 5.92 -4.11
CA LEU A 266 4.72 5.86 -3.10
C LEU A 266 5.46 7.19 -2.94
N ASN A 267 5.58 8.01 -3.98
CA ASN A 267 6.10 9.37 -3.85
C ASN A 267 5.08 10.30 -3.18
N ALA A 268 3.79 10.12 -3.46
CA ALA A 268 2.70 10.92 -2.93
C ALA A 268 2.42 10.61 -1.46
N PHE A 269 2.68 9.38 -1.01
CA PHE A 269 2.37 8.93 0.33
C PHE A 269 3.60 8.21 0.92
N PRO A 270 4.56 8.94 1.54
CA PRO A 270 5.78 8.34 2.09
C PRO A 270 5.52 7.30 3.19
N SER A 271 4.51 7.56 4.02
CA SER A 271 4.00 6.65 5.05
C SER A 271 3.15 5.51 4.48
N PHE A 272 3.06 5.36 3.15
CA PHE A 272 2.29 4.29 2.55
C PHE A 272 2.85 2.94 2.96
N ASN A 273 2.02 2.06 3.50
CA ASN A 273 2.45 0.76 4.02
C ASN A 273 1.46 -0.34 3.63
N SER A 274 1.93 -1.59 3.56
CA SER A 274 1.09 -2.77 3.37
C SER A 274 1.29 -3.71 4.55
N GLU A 275 0.21 -4.01 5.26
CA GLU A 275 0.23 -4.93 6.40
C GLU A 275 0.61 -6.36 5.96
N ARG A 276 0.15 -6.76 4.77
CA ARG A 276 0.33 -8.13 4.26
C ARG A 276 1.67 -8.36 3.56
N TYR A 277 2.23 -7.33 2.92
CA TYR A 277 3.39 -7.48 2.04
C TYR A 277 4.48 -6.44 2.34
N LYS A 278 4.76 -6.23 3.63
CA LYS A 278 5.68 -5.18 4.11
C LYS A 278 7.09 -5.29 3.49
N GLU A 279 7.70 -6.47 3.54
CA GLU A 279 9.06 -6.69 3.02
C GLU A 279 9.15 -6.47 1.51
N ALA A 280 8.18 -7.01 0.75
CA ALA A 280 8.10 -6.82 -0.69
C ALA A 280 7.88 -5.35 -1.06
N LEU A 281 7.10 -4.61 -0.26
CA LEU A 281 6.87 -3.18 -0.46
C LEU A 281 8.12 -2.36 -0.16
N ASP A 282 8.85 -2.68 0.91
CA ASP A 282 10.08 -1.99 1.28
C ASP A 282 11.18 -2.21 0.23
N GLU A 283 11.31 -3.42 -0.30
CA GLU A 283 12.20 -3.71 -1.43
C GLU A 283 11.80 -2.90 -2.69
N LEU A 284 10.50 -2.82 -2.97
CA LEU A 284 9.99 -2.03 -4.09
C LEU A 284 10.29 -0.53 -3.92
N LYS A 285 10.16 0.02 -2.71
CA LYS A 285 10.52 1.42 -2.38
C LYS A 285 12.01 1.67 -2.59
N LYS A 286 12.87 0.78 -2.10
CA LYS A 286 14.34 0.85 -2.27
C LYS A 286 14.72 0.90 -3.74
N ARG A 287 14.19 -0.01 -4.57
CA ARG A 287 14.47 -0.06 -6.02
C ARG A 287 14.02 1.19 -6.76
N MET A 288 12.91 1.79 -6.34
CA MET A 288 12.43 3.04 -6.93
C MET A 288 13.14 4.30 -6.40
N LYS A 289 14.11 4.16 -5.49
CA LYS A 289 14.83 5.26 -4.83
C LYS A 289 13.88 6.27 -4.17
N ILE A 290 12.76 5.77 -3.64
CA ILE A 290 11.79 6.59 -2.92
C ILE A 290 12.29 6.70 -1.48
N LYS A 291 12.54 7.92 -1.04
CA LYS A 291 12.97 8.25 0.34
C LYS A 291 11.77 8.37 1.25
#